data_AF-A0A3L9YUZ8-F1
#
_entry.id   AF-A0A3L9YUZ8-F1
#
_cell.length_a   1.000
_cell.length_b   1.000
_cell.length_c   1.000
_cell.angle_alpha   90.00
_cell.angle_beta   90.00
_cell.angle_gamma   90.00
#
_symmetry.space_group_name_H-M   'P 1'
#
loop_
_entity.id
_entity.type
_entity.pdbx_description
1 polymer ?
#
loop_
_entity_poly.entity_id
_entity_poly.type
_entity_poly.pdbx_seq_one_letter_code
_entity_poly.pdbx_strand_id
1 'polypeptide(L)'
;MKFEKIPNISVDCVVFGYDINTKSLNVLVMKRYLESKTGTDVLVDDYVLTGYHVYEHETLDGCATRVLKELTGLTNQYKKQFKAFGNPDRLTNEKDLIWIENEGFNLRTITIAYYFLLKTEDVDLKNNKHQEKWFPIKELPELGFDHRKIILEAYEDLKVKCLSEPVIFKLLPDKFTINEVQELYQSILGVDFDNRNFRRKLIKKKYIIPLDEKQVGVSKKPAQLYMFSKDVYEKMFQKNYLISI
;
A
#
# COMPACT_ATOMS: atom_id res chain seq x y z
N MET A 1 25.48 12.59 14.22
CA MET A 1 25.90 11.83 13.03
C MET A 1 25.26 12.52 11.82
N LYS A 2 26.01 12.87 10.77
CA LYS A 2 25.42 13.45 9.56
C LYS A 2 24.74 12.33 8.78
N PHE A 3 23.48 12.55 8.39
CA PHE A 3 22.71 11.62 7.57
C PHE A 3 23.12 11.82 6.11
N GLU A 4 24.23 11.22 5.69
CA GLU A 4 24.68 11.28 4.28
C GLU A 4 23.83 10.35 3.42
N LYS A 5 23.35 10.88 2.29
CA LYS A 5 22.46 10.19 1.34
C LYS A 5 23.29 9.48 0.28
N ILE A 6 22.87 8.29 -0.12
CA ILE A 6 23.37 7.62 -1.32
C ILE A 6 22.62 8.21 -2.53
N PRO A 7 23.28 8.97 -3.42
CA PRO A 7 22.58 9.80 -4.42
C PRO A 7 21.89 9.02 -5.54
N ASN A 8 22.24 7.75 -5.74
CA ASN A 8 21.74 6.93 -6.85
C ASN A 8 20.80 5.80 -6.39
N ILE A 9 20.51 5.70 -5.09
CA ILE A 9 19.66 4.66 -4.51
C ILE A 9 18.54 5.30 -3.70
N SER A 10 17.31 5.01 -4.11
CA SER A 10 16.11 5.43 -3.39
C SER A 10 15.23 4.24 -3.02
N VAL A 11 14.25 4.51 -2.17
CA VAL A 11 13.13 3.62 -1.87
C VAL A 11 11.85 4.37 -2.14
N ASP A 12 10.96 3.78 -2.93
CA ASP A 12 9.59 4.26 -3.14
C ASP A 12 8.59 3.29 -2.50
N CYS A 13 7.61 3.85 -1.78
CA CYS A 13 6.66 3.09 -1.00
C CYS A 13 5.24 3.25 -1.55
N VAL A 14 4.66 2.16 -2.07
CA VAL A 14 3.23 2.09 -2.40
C VAL A 14 2.44 1.74 -1.15
N VAL A 15 1.64 2.67 -0.63
CA VAL A 15 0.79 2.40 0.54
C VAL A 15 -0.61 2.07 0.05
N PHE A 16 -1.00 0.81 0.15
CA PHE A 16 -2.38 0.38 -0.10
C PHE A 16 -3.21 0.51 1.17
N GLY A 17 -4.38 1.13 1.02
CA GLY A 17 -5.38 1.26 2.07
C GLY A 17 -6.74 0.80 1.57
N TYR A 18 -7.45 -0.04 2.34
CA TYR A 18 -8.84 -0.35 2.05
C TYR A 18 -9.76 0.55 2.88
N ASP A 19 -10.68 1.22 2.20
CA ASP A 19 -11.76 1.95 2.85
C ASP A 19 -13.02 1.09 2.83
N ILE A 20 -13.46 0.68 4.02
CA ILE A 20 -14.64 -0.18 4.19
C ILE A 20 -15.95 0.52 3.85
N ASN A 21 -16.00 1.85 3.94
CA ASN A 21 -17.22 2.62 3.68
C ASN A 21 -17.45 2.76 2.18
N THR A 22 -16.40 3.12 1.44
CA THR A 22 -16.45 3.23 -0.03
C THR A 22 -16.17 1.91 -0.74
N LYS A 23 -15.75 0.87 -0.01
CA LYS A 23 -15.42 -0.49 -0.50
C LYS A 23 -14.33 -0.48 -1.56
N SER A 24 -13.41 0.46 -1.44
CA SER A 24 -12.39 0.74 -2.44
C SER A 24 -10.98 0.45 -1.90
N LEU A 25 -10.16 -0.19 -2.73
CA LEU A 25 -8.72 -0.23 -2.53
C LEU A 25 -8.12 1.09 -3.06
N ASN A 26 -7.41 1.78 -2.20
CA ASN A 26 -6.82 3.09 -2.45
C ASN A 26 -5.30 3.05 -2.34
N VAL A 27 -4.65 4.03 -2.95
CA VAL A 27 -3.21 4.31 -2.80
C VAL A 27 -3.04 5.71 -2.23
N LEU A 28 -2.17 5.84 -1.23
CA LEU A 28 -1.79 7.14 -0.68
C LEU A 28 -0.67 7.74 -1.52
N VAL A 29 -0.90 8.95 -2.02
CA VAL A 29 0.09 9.72 -2.79
C VAL A 29 0.19 11.13 -2.23
N MET A 30 1.33 11.77 -2.41
CA MET A 30 1.59 13.14 -1.98
C MET A 30 1.56 14.11 -3.16
N LYS A 31 1.19 15.36 -2.89
CA LYS A 31 1.14 16.39 -3.93
C LYS A 31 2.56 16.85 -4.27
N ARG A 32 2.86 16.97 -5.56
CA ARG A 32 4.08 17.58 -6.08
C ARG A 32 3.71 18.87 -6.80
N TYR A 33 4.15 19.99 -6.24
CA TYR A 33 3.79 21.33 -6.70
C TYR A 33 5.05 22.22 -6.74
N LEU A 34 5.30 22.84 -7.89
CA LEU A 34 6.43 23.75 -8.09
C LEU A 34 6.00 24.94 -8.95
N GLU A 35 6.24 26.14 -8.45
CA GLU A 35 6.06 27.39 -9.18
C GLU A 35 7.39 27.90 -9.74
N SER A 36 7.31 28.70 -10.80
CA SER A 36 8.47 29.44 -11.30
C SER A 36 9.02 30.39 -10.23
N LYS A 37 10.31 30.76 -10.34
CA LYS A 37 10.95 31.71 -9.40
C LYS A 37 10.24 33.07 -9.33
N THR A 38 9.49 33.43 -10.37
CA THR A 38 8.69 34.65 -10.45
C THR A 38 7.27 34.48 -9.87
N GLY A 39 6.84 33.25 -9.56
CA GLY A 39 5.51 32.94 -9.04
C GLY A 39 4.38 33.07 -10.07
N THR A 40 4.71 33.19 -11.35
CA THR A 40 3.75 33.47 -12.43
C THR A 40 3.21 32.21 -13.09
N ASP A 41 3.99 31.13 -13.08
CA ASP A 41 3.71 29.91 -13.82
C ASP A 41 3.85 28.69 -12.92
N VAL A 42 2.90 27.77 -13.03
CA VAL A 42 2.96 26.47 -12.35
C VAL A 42 3.73 25.51 -13.25
N LEU A 43 4.92 25.11 -12.79
CA LEU A 43 5.82 24.24 -13.55
C LEU A 43 5.51 22.76 -13.33
N VAL A 44 5.11 22.39 -12.11
CA VAL A 44 4.74 21.02 -11.75
C VAL A 44 3.49 21.08 -10.89
N ASP A 45 2.50 20.27 -11.26
CA ASP A 45 1.24 20.12 -10.51
C ASP A 45 0.68 18.72 -10.74
N ASP A 46 1.20 17.74 -10.00
CA ASP A 46 0.81 16.33 -10.10
C ASP A 46 0.95 15.65 -8.72
N TYR A 47 0.94 14.33 -8.68
CA TYR A 47 1.09 13.54 -7.47
C TYR A 47 2.25 12.55 -7.61
N VAL A 48 2.81 12.11 -6.49
CA VAL A 48 3.89 11.12 -6.47
C VAL A 48 3.72 10.14 -5.31
N LEU A 49 4.28 8.94 -5.45
CA LEU A 49 4.57 8.10 -4.30
C LEU A 49 5.53 8.84 -3.37
N THR A 50 5.41 8.55 -2.08
CA THR A 50 6.42 8.98 -1.12
C THR A 50 7.59 8.03 -1.21
N GLY A 51 8.75 8.59 -1.49
CA GLY A 51 10.01 7.90 -1.52
C GLY A 51 11.14 8.80 -1.06
N TYR A 52 12.27 8.20 -0.73
CA TYR A 52 13.44 8.94 -0.31
C TYR A 52 14.73 8.22 -0.67
N HIS A 53 15.82 8.98 -0.75
CA HIS A 53 17.16 8.42 -0.88
C HIS A 53 17.52 7.65 0.39
N VAL A 54 18.27 6.57 0.22
CA VAL A 54 18.75 5.75 1.33
C VAL A 54 19.93 6.44 1.98
N TYR A 55 19.97 6.49 3.32
CA TYR A 55 21.14 6.96 4.05
C TYR A 55 22.21 5.88 4.19
N GLU A 56 23.48 6.27 4.29
CA GLU A 56 24.61 5.31 4.39
C GLU A 56 24.54 4.36 5.59
N HIS A 57 23.85 4.76 6.67
CA HIS A 57 23.76 4.01 7.92
C HIS A 57 22.40 3.33 8.12
N GLU A 58 21.55 3.28 7.09
CA GLU A 58 20.27 2.56 7.15
C GLU A 58 20.21 1.44 6.10
N THR A 59 19.44 0.40 6.40
CA THR A 59 19.13 -0.63 5.41
C THR A 59 18.01 -0.14 4.49
N LEU A 60 17.85 -0.76 3.31
CA LEU A 60 16.70 -0.51 2.42
C LEU A 60 15.36 -0.68 3.17
N ASP A 61 15.29 -1.73 3.98
CA ASP A 61 14.16 -2.02 4.85
C ASP A 61 13.92 -0.94 5.91
N GLY A 62 14.98 -0.38 6.48
CA GLY A 62 14.93 0.73 7.42
C GLY A 62 14.43 2.01 6.74
N CYS A 63 14.95 2.32 5.55
CA CYS A 63 14.51 3.44 4.73
C CYS A 63 13.01 3.34 4.41
N ALA A 64 12.54 2.17 3.95
CA ALA A 64 11.12 1.95 3.68
C ALA A 64 10.23 2.21 4.92
N THR A 65 10.64 1.71 6.09
CA THR A 65 9.92 1.95 7.35
C THR A 65 9.94 3.43 7.75
N ARG A 66 11.06 4.12 7.56
CA ARG A 66 11.19 5.56 7.83
C ARG A 66 10.28 6.37 6.92
N VAL A 67 10.29 6.09 5.62
CA VAL A 67 9.41 6.72 4.62
C VAL A 67 7.94 6.53 4.98
N LEU A 68 7.52 5.31 5.34
CA LEU A 68 6.15 5.07 5.80
C LEU A 68 5.81 5.90 7.04
N LYS A 69 6.72 5.96 8.02
CA LYS A 69 6.51 6.69 9.28
C LYS A 69 6.40 8.20 9.03
N GLU A 70 7.21 8.75 8.14
CA GLU A 70 7.13 10.16 7.74
C GLU A 70 5.80 10.46 7.04
N LEU A 71 5.33 9.54 6.19
CA LEU A 71 4.08 9.68 5.43
C LEU A 71 2.81 9.52 6.30
N THR A 72 2.81 8.59 7.25
CA THR A 72 1.58 8.15 7.93
C THR A 72 1.64 8.24 9.46
N GLY A 73 2.82 8.44 10.04
CA GLY A 73 3.07 8.31 11.48
C GLY A 73 3.13 6.85 11.97
N LEU A 74 2.74 5.88 11.14
CA LEU A 74 2.62 4.48 11.52
C LEU A 74 3.95 3.74 11.43
N THR A 75 4.06 2.70 12.24
CA THR A 75 5.16 1.72 12.21
C THR A 75 4.58 0.30 12.26
N ASN A 76 5.43 -0.71 12.07
CA ASN A 76 5.07 -2.13 12.18
C ASN A 76 3.92 -2.60 11.28
N GLN A 77 3.75 -1.96 10.12
CA GLN A 77 2.81 -2.40 9.10
C GLN A 77 3.39 -3.56 8.29
N TYR A 78 2.51 -4.33 7.64
CA TYR A 78 2.97 -5.30 6.66
C TYR A 78 3.75 -4.56 5.56
N LYS A 79 4.92 -5.09 5.21
CA LYS A 79 5.83 -4.51 4.25
C LYS A 79 6.36 -5.61 3.34
N LYS A 80 6.44 -5.34 2.04
CA LYS A 80 7.08 -6.24 1.08
C LYS A 80 7.93 -5.47 0.08
N GLN A 81 9.21 -5.82 -0.04
CA GLN A 81 9.99 -5.47 -1.22
C GLN A 81 9.51 -6.33 -2.39
N PHE A 82 9.16 -5.71 -3.51
CA PHE A 82 8.62 -6.47 -4.65
C PHE A 82 9.46 -6.34 -5.91
N LYS A 83 10.17 -5.22 -6.11
CA LYS A 83 10.97 -5.01 -7.32
C LYS A 83 12.00 -3.89 -7.17
N ALA A 84 13.07 -3.96 -7.97
CA ALA A 84 13.97 -2.83 -8.22
C ALA A 84 13.65 -2.20 -9.59
N PHE A 85 13.54 -0.89 -9.66
CA PHE A 85 13.33 -0.12 -10.88
C PHE A 85 14.59 0.69 -11.19
N GLY A 86 15.28 0.31 -12.27
CA GLY A 86 16.58 0.90 -12.65
C GLY A 86 16.72 1.18 -14.14
N ASN A 87 15.61 1.38 -14.86
CA ASN A 87 15.67 1.80 -16.26
C ASN A 87 16.36 3.18 -16.34
N PRO A 88 17.40 3.38 -17.16
CA PRO A 88 18.03 4.69 -17.38
C PRO A 88 17.04 5.81 -17.74
N ASP A 89 15.98 5.47 -18.45
CA ASP A 89 15.01 6.44 -18.97
C ASP A 89 13.78 6.61 -18.07
N ARG A 90 13.86 6.21 -16.80
CA ARG A 90 12.69 6.28 -15.91
C ARG A 90 12.34 7.70 -15.44
N LEU A 91 13.27 8.65 -15.54
CA LEU A 91 13.13 10.03 -15.07
C LEU A 91 13.32 11.05 -16.21
N THR A 92 12.62 10.86 -17.34
CA THR A 92 12.84 11.66 -18.56
C THR A 92 11.70 12.61 -18.91
N ASN A 93 10.58 12.60 -18.20
CA ASN A 93 9.47 13.52 -18.51
C ASN A 93 9.87 14.95 -18.17
N GLU A 94 9.37 15.92 -18.94
CA GLU A 94 9.71 17.34 -18.79
C GLU A 94 9.49 17.87 -17.35
N LYS A 95 8.31 17.62 -16.77
CA LYS A 95 7.99 17.98 -15.38
C LYS A 95 8.96 17.33 -14.37
N ASP A 96 9.40 16.11 -14.63
CA ASP A 96 10.31 15.37 -13.77
C ASP A 96 11.73 15.94 -13.83
N LEU A 97 12.20 16.32 -15.03
CA LEU A 97 13.50 16.95 -15.22
C LEU A 97 13.57 18.31 -14.49
N ILE A 98 12.52 19.13 -14.61
CA ILE A 98 12.41 20.41 -13.89
C ILE A 98 12.45 20.18 -12.38
N TRP A 99 11.69 19.21 -11.88
CA TRP A 99 11.68 18.87 -10.45
C TRP A 99 13.05 18.38 -9.96
N ILE A 100 13.69 17.48 -10.71
CA ILE A 100 14.99 16.90 -10.37
C ILE A 100 16.08 17.98 -10.32
N GLU A 101 16.08 18.91 -11.27
CA GLU A 101 17.00 20.04 -11.29
C GLU A 101 16.79 20.94 -10.07
N ASN A 102 15.53 21.23 -9.71
CA ASN A 102 15.20 22.05 -8.54
C ASN A 102 15.64 21.40 -7.22
N GLU A 103 15.43 20.09 -7.06
CA GLU A 103 15.78 19.35 -5.84
C GLU A 103 17.26 18.91 -5.79
N GLY A 104 18.01 19.06 -6.89
CA GLY A 104 19.40 18.61 -6.99
C GLY A 104 19.54 17.08 -6.96
N PHE A 105 18.58 16.35 -7.51
CA PHE A 105 18.61 14.88 -7.55
C PHE A 105 19.44 14.33 -8.71
N ASN A 106 19.90 13.09 -8.58
CA ASN A 106 20.61 12.42 -9.67
C ASN A 106 19.60 11.81 -10.66
N LEU A 107 19.75 12.13 -11.95
CA LEU A 107 18.92 11.54 -13.02
C LEU A 107 19.05 10.02 -13.09
N ARG A 108 20.23 9.48 -12.75
CA ARG A 108 20.48 8.04 -12.69
C ARG A 108 20.17 7.51 -11.29
N THR A 109 18.90 7.28 -11.00
CA THR A 109 18.47 6.73 -9.70
C THR A 109 17.79 5.37 -9.85
N ILE A 110 18.28 4.38 -9.11
CA ILE A 110 17.64 3.07 -8.93
C ILE A 110 16.77 3.15 -7.70
N THR A 111 15.48 2.84 -7.84
CA THR A 111 14.58 2.76 -6.70
C THR A 111 14.27 1.31 -6.35
N ILE A 112 14.37 0.97 -5.06
CA ILE A 112 13.90 -0.30 -4.52
C ILE A 112 12.49 -0.09 -4.02
N ALA A 113 11.52 -0.70 -4.70
CA ALA A 113 10.12 -0.47 -4.42
C ALA A 113 9.58 -1.44 -3.37
N TYR A 114 8.85 -0.86 -2.43
CA TYR A 114 8.12 -1.56 -1.39
C TYR A 114 6.64 -1.25 -1.52
N TYR A 115 5.80 -2.15 -1.00
CA TYR A 115 4.42 -1.78 -0.67
C TYR A 115 4.05 -2.15 0.75
N PHE A 116 3.11 -1.37 1.29
CA PHE A 116 2.54 -1.53 2.62
C PHE A 116 1.04 -1.77 2.52
N LEU A 117 0.50 -2.51 3.49
CA LEU A 117 -0.93 -2.75 3.65
C LEU A 117 -1.39 -2.22 5.01
N LEU A 118 -2.37 -1.33 5.01
CA LEU A 118 -2.96 -0.76 6.23
C LEU A 118 -4.44 -0.38 6.03
N LYS A 119 -5.13 0.01 7.09
CA LYS A 119 -6.51 0.53 7.00
C LYS A 119 -6.47 2.04 6.75
N THR A 120 -7.30 2.56 5.84
CA THR A 120 -7.28 4.00 5.52
C THR A 120 -7.57 4.87 6.75
N GLU A 121 -8.41 4.39 7.66
CA GLU A 121 -8.75 5.04 8.94
C GLU A 121 -7.58 5.19 9.92
N ASP A 122 -6.52 4.39 9.77
CA ASP A 122 -5.34 4.47 10.66
C ASP A 122 -4.43 5.65 10.30
N VAL A 123 -4.66 6.30 9.15
CA VAL A 123 -3.84 7.42 8.67
C VAL A 123 -4.59 8.74 8.89
N ASP A 124 -4.06 9.58 9.79
CA ASP A 124 -4.60 10.92 10.00
C ASP A 124 -4.08 11.90 8.93
N LEU A 125 -4.96 12.25 7.99
CA LEU A 125 -4.66 13.23 6.94
C LEU A 125 -5.10 14.66 7.27
N LYS A 126 -5.69 14.94 8.45
CA LYS A 126 -6.26 16.26 8.75
C LYS A 126 -5.21 17.37 8.83
N ASN A 127 -3.99 17.04 9.27
CA ASN A 127 -2.89 17.99 9.47
C ASN A 127 -1.65 17.59 8.66
N ASN A 128 -1.86 17.04 7.47
CA ASN A 128 -0.79 16.47 6.69
C ASN A 128 0.06 17.57 6.01
N LYS A 129 1.38 17.36 5.98
CA LYS A 129 2.33 18.42 5.59
C LYS A 129 2.51 18.53 4.09
N HIS A 130 2.26 17.44 3.35
CA HIS A 130 2.55 17.33 1.93
C HIS A 130 1.29 17.09 1.09
N GLN A 131 0.12 17.51 1.62
CA GLN A 131 -1.19 17.40 0.97
C GLN A 131 -1.49 15.98 0.45
N GLU A 132 -1.14 14.99 1.26
CA GLU A 132 -1.30 13.57 0.97
C GLU A 132 -2.78 13.20 0.85
N LYS A 133 -3.10 12.37 -0.16
CA LYS A 133 -4.49 12.01 -0.48
C LYS A 133 -4.58 10.55 -0.89
N TRP A 134 -5.66 9.92 -0.46
CA TRP A 134 -6.07 8.60 -0.94
C TRP A 134 -6.75 8.72 -2.29
N PHE A 135 -6.33 7.92 -3.26
CA PHE A 135 -7.01 7.76 -4.54
C PHE A 135 -7.35 6.30 -4.78
N PRO A 136 -8.55 5.98 -5.31
CA PRO A 136 -8.87 4.62 -5.72
C PRO A 136 -7.85 4.11 -6.73
N ILE A 137 -7.42 2.84 -6.60
CA ILE A 137 -6.43 2.23 -7.51
C ILE A 137 -6.88 2.28 -8.99
N LYS A 138 -8.19 2.35 -9.23
CA LYS A 138 -8.81 2.44 -10.55
C LYS A 138 -8.89 3.88 -11.10
N GLU A 139 -8.69 4.88 -10.24
CA GLU A 139 -8.88 6.31 -10.54
C GLU A 139 -7.66 7.12 -10.05
N LEU A 140 -6.46 6.62 -10.38
CA LEU A 140 -5.21 7.29 -10.01
C LEU A 140 -5.05 8.64 -10.73
N PRO A 141 -4.58 9.69 -10.04
CA PRO A 141 -4.39 11.02 -10.61
C PRO A 141 -3.21 11.06 -11.61
N GLU A 142 -2.90 12.21 -12.18
CA GLU A 142 -1.62 12.40 -12.85
C GLU A 142 -0.48 12.13 -11.86
N LEU A 143 0.46 11.27 -12.26
CA LEU A 143 1.57 10.83 -11.42
C LEU A 143 2.89 11.20 -12.08
N GLY A 144 3.79 11.82 -11.32
CA GLY A 144 5.15 12.10 -11.73
C GLY A 144 6.02 10.84 -11.80
N PHE A 145 7.16 10.95 -12.49
CA PHE A 145 8.14 9.87 -12.68
C PHE A 145 7.51 8.61 -13.30
N ASP A 146 8.08 7.44 -13.03
CA ASP A 146 7.50 6.15 -13.38
C ASP A 146 6.56 5.60 -12.28
N HIS A 147 6.07 6.45 -11.37
CA HIS A 147 5.32 6.01 -10.18
C HIS A 147 4.02 5.28 -10.53
N ARG A 148 3.35 5.66 -11.62
CA ARG A 148 2.20 4.89 -12.12
C ARG A 148 2.56 3.44 -12.41
N LYS A 149 3.72 3.20 -13.02
CA LYS A 149 4.23 1.85 -13.28
C LYS A 149 4.51 1.10 -11.98
N ILE A 150 5.18 1.75 -11.03
CA ILE A 150 5.49 1.16 -9.70
C ILE A 150 4.21 0.71 -8.99
N ILE A 151 3.18 1.58 -8.96
CA ILE A 151 1.88 1.28 -8.34
C ILE A 151 1.20 0.08 -9.01
N LEU A 152 1.14 0.06 -10.35
CA LEU A 152 0.48 -1.03 -11.07
C LEU A 152 1.21 -2.36 -10.88
N GLU A 153 2.54 -2.36 -10.87
CA GLU A 153 3.31 -3.58 -10.60
C GLU A 153 3.13 -4.07 -9.14
N ALA A 154 3.08 -3.16 -8.17
CA ALA A 154 2.74 -3.51 -6.78
C ALA A 154 1.31 -4.08 -6.66
N TYR A 155 0.37 -3.55 -7.44
CA TYR A 155 -1.02 -4.01 -7.45
C TYR A 155 -1.16 -5.41 -8.05
N GLU A 156 -0.47 -5.72 -9.15
CA GLU A 156 -0.42 -7.07 -9.70
C GLU A 156 0.21 -8.07 -8.73
N ASP A 157 1.30 -7.68 -8.05
CA ASP A 157 1.89 -8.51 -6.99
C ASP A 157 0.91 -8.77 -5.84
N LEU A 158 0.17 -7.74 -5.41
CA LEU A 158 -0.85 -7.86 -4.37
C LEU A 158 -1.98 -8.81 -4.78
N LYS A 159 -2.44 -8.77 -6.05
CA LYS A 159 -3.45 -9.69 -6.57
C LYS A 159 -2.99 -11.14 -6.51
N VAL A 160 -1.74 -11.42 -6.86
CA VAL A 160 -1.20 -12.79 -6.78
C VAL A 160 -1.07 -13.23 -5.31
N LYS A 161 -0.59 -12.34 -4.44
CA LYS A 161 -0.40 -12.66 -3.02
C LYS A 161 -1.71 -12.86 -2.27
N CYS A 162 -2.75 -12.09 -2.53
CA CYS A 162 -4.01 -12.23 -1.81
C CYS A 162 -4.66 -13.60 -2.03
N LEU A 163 -4.36 -14.28 -3.15
CA LEU A 163 -4.88 -15.61 -3.45
C LEU A 163 -4.18 -16.73 -2.66
N SER A 164 -2.93 -16.53 -2.26
CA SER A 164 -2.08 -17.56 -1.66
C SER A 164 -1.78 -17.32 -0.17
N GLU A 165 -1.72 -16.06 0.25
CA GLU A 165 -1.34 -15.65 1.60
C GLU A 165 -2.46 -14.82 2.27
N PRO A 166 -2.64 -14.90 3.60
CA PRO A 166 -3.64 -14.15 4.35
C PRO A 166 -3.25 -12.67 4.55
N VAL A 167 -2.52 -12.05 3.61
CA VAL A 167 -2.03 -10.66 3.74
C VAL A 167 -3.15 -9.64 3.76
N ILE A 168 -4.29 -9.95 3.13
CA ILE A 168 -5.44 -9.04 3.03
C ILE A 168 -6.06 -8.68 4.38
N PHE A 169 -5.88 -9.49 5.43
CA PHE A 169 -6.43 -9.18 6.74
C PHE A 169 -5.73 -7.99 7.40
N LYS A 170 -4.60 -7.53 6.83
CA LYS A 170 -3.96 -6.26 7.20
C LYS A 170 -4.71 -5.02 6.71
N LEU A 171 -5.64 -5.19 5.77
CA LEU A 171 -6.49 -4.14 5.22
C LEU A 171 -7.88 -4.11 5.89
N LEU A 172 -8.18 -5.04 6.81
CA LEU A 172 -9.46 -5.13 7.50
C LEU A 172 -9.30 -4.80 8.99
N PRO A 173 -10.38 -4.33 9.65
CA PRO A 173 -10.42 -4.26 11.11
C PRO A 173 -10.20 -5.64 11.74
N ASP A 174 -9.79 -5.68 13.01
CA ASP A 174 -9.54 -6.95 13.71
C ASP A 174 -10.78 -7.87 13.75
N LYS A 175 -11.97 -7.25 13.78
CA LYS A 175 -13.26 -7.92 13.68
C LYS A 175 -13.93 -7.54 12.37
N PHE A 176 -14.26 -8.53 11.56
CA PHE A 176 -14.85 -8.33 10.25
C PHE A 176 -15.98 -9.32 9.99
N THR A 177 -16.84 -9.00 9.03
CA THR A 177 -17.83 -9.91 8.48
C THR A 177 -17.27 -10.64 7.26
N ILE A 178 -17.86 -11.78 6.93
CA ILE A 178 -17.54 -12.51 5.68
C ILE A 178 -17.79 -11.65 4.44
N ASN A 179 -18.79 -10.76 4.49
CA ASN A 179 -19.13 -9.88 3.38
C ASN A 179 -18.03 -8.83 3.15
N GLU A 180 -17.48 -8.25 4.21
CA GLU A 180 -16.37 -7.29 4.12
C GLU A 180 -15.11 -7.94 3.53
N VAL A 181 -14.81 -9.19 3.91
CA VAL A 181 -13.71 -9.96 3.29
C VAL A 181 -13.98 -10.17 1.81
N GLN A 182 -15.21 -10.53 1.43
CA GLN A 182 -15.58 -10.73 0.03
C GLN A 182 -15.41 -9.43 -0.76
N GLU A 183 -15.95 -8.32 -0.27
CA GLU A 183 -15.86 -6.99 -0.90
C GLU A 183 -14.39 -6.57 -1.08
N LEU A 184 -13.53 -6.83 -0.09
CA LEU A 184 -12.10 -6.58 -0.22
C LEU A 184 -11.45 -7.41 -1.35
N TYR A 185 -11.71 -8.71 -1.42
CA TYR A 185 -11.19 -9.53 -2.53
C TYR A 185 -11.69 -9.02 -3.88
N GLN A 186 -12.96 -8.65 -4.00
CA GLN A 186 -13.51 -8.11 -5.25
C GLN A 186 -12.86 -6.78 -5.62
N SER A 187 -12.60 -5.93 -4.63
CA SER A 187 -11.93 -4.64 -4.81
C SER A 187 -10.48 -4.81 -5.31
N ILE A 188 -9.74 -5.79 -4.77
CA ILE A 188 -8.36 -6.11 -5.18
C ILE A 188 -8.32 -6.82 -6.55
N LEU A 189 -9.21 -7.77 -6.80
CA LEU A 189 -9.14 -8.62 -8.00
C LEU A 189 -9.89 -8.02 -9.19
N GLY A 190 -10.74 -7.02 -8.96
CA GLY A 190 -11.52 -6.37 -10.02
C GLY A 190 -12.59 -7.28 -10.64
N VAL A 191 -13.03 -8.32 -9.92
CA VAL A 191 -14.05 -9.28 -10.35
C VAL A 191 -15.09 -9.45 -9.27
N ASP A 192 -16.30 -9.86 -9.64
CA ASP A 192 -17.36 -10.19 -8.70
C ASP A 192 -17.37 -11.70 -8.36
N PHE A 193 -17.74 -12.04 -7.13
CA PHE A 193 -17.83 -13.43 -6.69
C PHE A 193 -19.27 -13.86 -6.39
N ASP A 194 -19.57 -15.12 -6.66
CA ASP A 194 -20.73 -15.78 -6.08
C ASP A 194 -20.57 -15.88 -4.55
N ASN A 195 -21.45 -15.17 -3.84
CA ASN A 195 -21.39 -15.02 -2.39
C ASN A 195 -21.44 -16.37 -1.66
N ARG A 196 -22.27 -17.31 -2.15
CA ARG A 196 -22.46 -18.61 -1.49
C ARG A 196 -21.19 -19.47 -1.54
N ASN A 197 -20.55 -19.54 -2.70
CA ASN A 197 -19.31 -20.29 -2.87
C ASN A 197 -18.13 -19.66 -2.11
N PHE A 198 -18.00 -18.33 -2.18
CA PHE A 198 -16.96 -17.60 -1.46
C PHE A 198 -17.07 -17.84 0.05
N ARG A 199 -18.26 -17.61 0.61
CA ARG A 199 -18.55 -17.82 2.04
C ARG A 199 -18.24 -19.24 2.49
N ARG A 200 -18.67 -20.25 1.71
CA ARG A 200 -18.42 -21.66 2.02
C ARG A 200 -16.92 -21.99 2.04
N LYS A 201 -16.12 -21.40 1.15
CA LYS A 201 -14.66 -21.59 1.12
C LYS A 201 -13.98 -20.87 2.28
N LEU A 202 -14.39 -19.63 2.58
CA LEU A 202 -13.76 -18.81 3.62
C LEU A 202 -13.99 -19.38 5.02
N ILE A 203 -15.23 -19.76 5.37
CA ILE A 203 -15.56 -20.30 6.70
C ILE A 203 -14.87 -21.65 6.98
N LYS A 204 -14.50 -22.42 5.94
CA LYS A 204 -13.74 -23.66 6.11
C LYS A 204 -12.29 -23.43 6.52
N LYS A 205 -11.76 -22.21 6.40
CA LYS A 205 -10.39 -21.88 6.82
C LYS A 205 -10.36 -21.78 8.34
N LYS A 206 -9.69 -22.72 9.01
CA LYS A 206 -9.67 -22.80 10.49
C LYS A 206 -9.06 -21.58 11.17
N TYR A 207 -8.27 -20.79 10.44
CA TYR A 207 -7.68 -19.54 10.93
C TYR A 207 -8.64 -18.33 10.86
N ILE A 208 -9.87 -18.53 10.38
CA ILE A 208 -10.97 -17.57 10.42
C ILE A 208 -11.92 -18.00 11.53
N ILE A 209 -11.84 -17.31 12.66
CA ILE A 209 -12.52 -17.72 13.90
C ILE A 209 -13.84 -16.98 14.02
N PRO A 210 -14.99 -17.69 14.09
CA PRO A 210 -16.26 -17.05 14.40
C PRO A 210 -16.25 -16.52 15.84
N LEU A 211 -16.76 -15.30 16.03
CA LEU A 211 -16.97 -14.72 17.34
C LEU A 211 -18.43 -14.93 17.77
N ASP A 212 -18.68 -14.91 19.08
CA ASP A 212 -20.04 -14.82 19.65
C ASP A 212 -20.53 -13.37 19.68
N GLU A 213 -20.23 -12.65 18.61
CA GLU A 213 -20.54 -11.24 18.42
C GLU A 213 -21.19 -11.05 17.04
N LYS A 214 -22.09 -10.07 16.96
CA LYS A 214 -22.69 -9.61 15.71
C LYS A 214 -22.47 -8.12 15.57
N GLN A 215 -22.56 -7.63 14.33
CA GLN A 215 -22.54 -6.19 14.07
C GLN A 215 -23.58 -5.45 14.92
N VAL A 216 -23.20 -4.29 15.45
CA VAL A 216 -24.06 -3.41 16.24
C VAL A 216 -24.41 -2.18 15.40
N GLY A 217 -25.60 -1.62 15.58
CA GLY A 217 -25.99 -0.35 14.93
C GLY A 217 -26.27 -0.43 13.43
N VAL A 218 -26.48 -1.63 12.87
CA VAL A 218 -26.81 -1.81 11.46
C VAL A 218 -28.32 -1.84 11.22
N SER A 219 -28.78 -1.22 10.13
CA SER A 219 -30.21 -1.16 9.75
C SER A 219 -30.75 -2.48 9.18
N LYS A 220 -29.86 -3.40 8.79
CA LYS A 220 -30.19 -4.73 8.26
C LYS A 220 -29.97 -5.80 9.33
N LYS A 221 -30.28 -7.07 9.00
CA LYS A 221 -30.00 -8.22 9.85
C LYS A 221 -28.51 -8.24 10.25
N PRO A 222 -28.17 -8.18 11.56
CA PRO A 222 -26.79 -8.20 12.02
C PRO A 222 -26.02 -9.42 11.54
N ALA A 223 -24.88 -9.21 10.89
CA ALA A 223 -23.98 -10.27 10.49
C ALA A 223 -23.09 -10.71 11.67
N GLN A 224 -22.72 -11.99 11.69
CA GLN A 224 -21.74 -12.52 12.64
C GLN A 224 -20.35 -11.95 12.35
N LEU A 225 -19.62 -11.61 13.40
CA LEU A 225 -18.23 -11.16 13.33
C LEU A 225 -17.26 -12.34 13.40
N TYR A 226 -16.13 -12.16 12.73
CA TYR A 226 -15.03 -13.11 12.64
C TYR A 226 -13.72 -12.37 12.89
N MET A 227 -12.67 -13.13 13.22
CA MET A 227 -11.31 -12.62 13.38
C MET A 227 -10.32 -13.54 12.67
N PHE A 228 -9.24 -12.95 12.15
CA PHE A 228 -8.09 -13.70 11.62
C PHE A 228 -7.14 -14.08 12.76
N SER A 229 -6.87 -15.37 12.94
CA SER A 229 -5.86 -15.84 13.91
C SER A 229 -4.55 -16.18 13.21
N LYS A 230 -3.53 -15.34 13.44
CA LYS A 230 -2.17 -15.57 12.93
C LYS A 230 -1.57 -16.87 13.47
N ASP A 231 -1.72 -17.14 14.76
CA ASP A 231 -1.17 -18.34 15.40
C ASP A 231 -1.75 -19.63 14.82
N VAL A 232 -3.07 -19.66 14.56
CA VAL A 232 -3.71 -20.83 13.93
C VAL A 232 -3.23 -20.97 12.49
N TYR A 233 -3.09 -19.87 11.75
CA TYR A 233 -2.56 -19.89 10.39
C TYR A 233 -1.13 -20.45 10.36
N GLU A 234 -0.23 -19.94 11.21
CA GLU A 234 1.17 -20.38 11.27
C GLU A 234 1.30 -21.85 11.66
N LYS A 235 0.55 -22.33 12.65
CA LYS A 235 0.52 -23.76 13.03
C LYS A 235 0.06 -24.65 11.88
N MET A 236 -0.94 -24.21 11.11
CA MET A 236 -1.40 -24.95 9.93
C MET A 236 -0.38 -24.93 8.79
N PHE A 237 0.24 -23.78 8.54
CA PHE A 237 1.21 -23.61 7.47
C PHE A 237 2.47 -24.44 7.73
N GLN A 238 2.99 -24.42 8.96
CA GLN A 238 4.10 -25.29 9.38
C GLN A 238 3.77 -26.77 9.20
N LYS A 239 2.56 -27.19 9.58
CA LYS A 239 2.11 -28.58 9.38
C LYS A 239 2.01 -28.98 7.90
N ASN A 240 1.68 -28.04 7.02
CA ASN A 240 1.61 -28.29 5.57
C ASN A 240 2.99 -28.29 4.89
N TYR A 241 4.02 -27.66 5.48
CA TYR A 241 5.41 -27.80 5.04
C TYR A 241 6.06 -29.09 5.55
N LEU A 242 5.56 -29.64 6.66
CA LEU A 242 5.88 -30.97 7.15
C LEU A 242 5.17 -32.07 6.35
N ILE A 243 5.09 -31.95 5.01
CA ILE A 243 4.83 -33.14 4.17
C ILE A 243 6.02 -34.08 4.40
N SER A 244 5.81 -34.96 5.37
CA SER A 244 6.07 -36.40 5.37
C SER A 244 6.82 -36.89 4.13
N ILE A 245 8.14 -37.04 4.30
CA ILE A 245 8.88 -38.17 3.72
C ILE A 245 8.61 -39.38 4.61
#